data_AF-A0A9E1W2E6-F1
#
_entry.id   AF-A0A9E1W2E6-F1
#
_cell.length_a   1.000
_cell.length_b   1.000
_cell.length_c   1.000
_cell.angle_alpha   90.00
_cell.angle_beta   90.00
_cell.angle_gamma   90.00
#
_symmetry.space_group_name_H-M   'P 1'
#
loop_
_entity.id
_entity.type
_entity.pdbx_description
1 polymer ?
#
loop_
_entity_poly.entity_id
_entity_poly.type
_entity_poly.pdbx_seq_one_letter_code
_entity_poly.pdbx_strand_id
1 'polypeptide(L)'
;MTDTAESSLAATAAAKPPFYRDATVVKWIVQVVTLIAVILAMIFLVGEAGDNLKAKGINTGFDFLNVNPDFSIGDGIDNAPDTGGRALWVGMVNTIRLSVAGIALATILGVLIGISRLSSNWIVAKVASAFIEYMRNIPLLVHIFLLFFTLGQLGDFGRNVDPVTGELSQGPINGWVH
;
A
#
# COMPACT_ATOMS: atom_id res chain seq x y z
N MET A 1 -55.06 18.53 -47.59
CA MET A 1 -54.87 19.48 -46.47
C MET A 1 -54.05 18.88 -45.33
N THR A 2 -53.46 17.69 -45.48
CA THR A 2 -52.67 16.98 -44.46
C THR A 2 -51.16 17.26 -44.50
N ASP A 3 -50.59 17.66 -45.64
CA ASP A 3 -49.15 17.91 -45.81
C ASP A 3 -48.58 19.10 -45.01
N THR A 4 -49.35 20.16 -44.80
CA THR A 4 -48.86 21.39 -44.14
C THR A 4 -48.70 21.21 -42.64
N ALA A 5 -49.53 20.39 -42.00
CA ALA A 5 -49.42 20.09 -40.58
C ALA A 5 -48.18 19.24 -40.28
N GLU A 6 -47.92 18.21 -41.08
CA GLU A 6 -46.74 17.35 -40.95
C GLU A 6 -45.44 18.13 -41.17
N SER A 7 -45.40 19.03 -42.16
CA SER A 7 -44.27 19.93 -42.41
C SER A 7 -43.96 20.86 -41.23
N SER A 8 -44.99 21.37 -40.55
CA SER A 8 -44.83 22.31 -39.42
C SER A 8 -44.39 21.62 -38.12
N LEU A 9 -44.86 20.39 -37.90
CA LEU A 9 -44.46 19.55 -36.78
C LEU A 9 -43.02 19.06 -36.95
N ALA A 10 -42.62 18.70 -38.17
CA ALA A 10 -41.23 18.35 -38.50
C ALA A 10 -40.27 19.54 -38.34
N ALA A 11 -40.68 20.75 -38.71
CA ALA A 11 -39.89 21.97 -38.53
C ALA A 11 -39.70 22.35 -37.05
N THR A 12 -40.70 22.10 -36.21
CA THR A 12 -40.60 22.35 -34.75
C THR A 12 -39.70 21.33 -34.06
N ALA A 13 -39.70 20.07 -34.52
CA ALA A 13 -38.81 19.02 -34.00
C ALA A 13 -37.33 19.20 -34.40
N ALA A 14 -37.06 19.92 -35.50
CA ALA A 14 -35.71 20.14 -36.03
C ALA A 14 -35.00 21.40 -35.47
N ALA A 15 -35.66 22.19 -34.62
CA ALA A 15 -35.06 23.39 -34.04
C ALA A 15 -33.99 23.02 -33.02
N LYS A 16 -32.71 23.25 -33.36
CA LYS A 16 -31.56 23.05 -32.46
C LYS A 16 -31.84 23.74 -31.12
N PRO A 17 -31.78 23.04 -29.98
CA PRO A 17 -32.06 23.65 -28.69
C PRO A 17 -31.10 24.82 -28.45
N PRO A 18 -31.59 25.92 -27.86
CA PRO A 18 -30.73 27.06 -27.59
C PRO A 18 -29.61 26.65 -26.63
N PHE A 19 -28.42 27.26 -26.77
CA PHE A 19 -27.18 26.74 -26.18
C PHE A 19 -27.24 26.53 -24.65
N TYR A 20 -28.05 27.32 -23.93
CA TYR A 20 -28.25 27.23 -22.48
C TYR A 20 -29.17 26.07 -22.04
N ARG A 21 -29.88 25.43 -22.97
CA ARG A 21 -30.69 24.22 -22.76
C ARG A 21 -30.07 22.98 -23.38
N ASP A 22 -28.94 23.12 -24.07
CA ASP A 22 -28.19 21.98 -24.58
C ASP A 22 -27.49 21.27 -23.41
N ALA A 23 -27.92 20.04 -23.13
CA ALA A 23 -27.41 19.22 -22.03
C ALA A 23 -25.89 18.99 -22.14
N THR A 24 -25.34 18.93 -23.36
CA THR A 24 -23.91 18.74 -23.58
C THR A 24 -23.14 19.99 -23.16
N VAL A 25 -23.65 21.18 -23.54
CA VAL A 25 -22.99 22.46 -23.22
C VAL A 25 -23.05 22.75 -21.72
N VAL A 26 -24.20 22.55 -21.08
CA VAL A 26 -24.36 22.72 -19.62
C VAL A 26 -23.45 21.76 -18.86
N LYS A 27 -23.35 20.49 -19.28
CA LYS A 27 -22.45 19.51 -18.65
C LYS A 27 -20.98 19.98 -18.69
N TRP A 28 -20.50 20.43 -19.84
CA TRP A 28 -19.13 20.92 -19.97
C TRP A 28 -18.88 22.19 -19.15
N ILE A 29 -19.83 23.14 -19.15
CA ILE A 29 -19.73 24.35 -18.33
C ILE A 29 -19.63 23.99 -16.85
N VAL A 30 -20.52 23.13 -16.36
CA VAL A 30 -20.50 22.69 -14.95
C VAL A 30 -19.19 21.96 -14.63
N GLN A 31 -18.72 21.04 -15.46
CA GLN A 31 -17.46 20.34 -15.25
C GLN A 31 -16.25 21.28 -15.19
N VAL A 32 -16.17 22.24 -16.11
CA VAL A 32 -15.08 23.23 -16.14
C VAL A 32 -15.14 24.13 -14.91
N VAL A 33 -16.32 24.64 -14.54
CA VAL A 33 -16.51 25.48 -13.35
C VAL A 33 -16.15 24.70 -12.08
N THR A 34 -16.62 23.46 -11.94
CA THR A 34 -16.27 22.60 -10.81
C THR A 34 -14.77 22.32 -10.76
N LEU A 35 -14.13 22.02 -11.90
CA LEU A 35 -12.69 21.81 -11.95
C LEU A 35 -11.92 23.06 -11.50
N ILE A 36 -12.30 24.24 -11.99
CA ILE A 36 -11.71 25.52 -11.57
C ILE A 36 -11.91 25.72 -10.06
N ALA A 37 -13.11 25.49 -9.54
CA ALA A 37 -13.39 25.62 -8.11
C ALA A 37 -12.53 24.67 -7.26
N VAL A 38 -12.35 23.42 -7.69
CA VAL A 38 -11.48 22.44 -7.02
C VAL A 38 -10.02 22.87 -7.06
N ILE A 39 -9.53 23.36 -8.21
CA ILE A 39 -8.15 23.84 -8.34
C ILE A 39 -7.92 25.05 -7.43
N LEU A 40 -8.83 26.02 -7.42
CA LEU A 40 -8.73 27.20 -6.56
C LEU A 40 -8.78 26.82 -5.08
N ALA A 41 -9.68 25.90 -4.71
CA ALA A 41 -9.76 25.37 -3.35
C ALA A 41 -8.46 24.66 -2.95
N MET A 42 -7.88 23.84 -3.84
CA MET A 42 -6.60 23.17 -3.60
C MET A 42 -5.46 24.17 -3.42
N ILE A 43 -5.36 25.20 -4.27
CA ILE A 43 -4.33 26.24 -4.17
C ILE A 43 -4.46 26.99 -2.83
N PHE A 44 -5.70 27.36 -2.47
CA PHE A 44 -5.98 28.01 -1.19
C PHE A 44 -5.58 27.12 0.00
N LEU A 45 -6.02 25.85 0.02
CA LEU A 45 -5.71 24.93 1.12
C LEU A 45 -4.23 24.63 1.24
N VAL A 46 -3.51 24.41 0.14
CA VAL A 46 -2.08 24.12 0.15
C VAL A 46 -1.28 25.34 0.61
N GLY A 47 -1.67 26.55 0.20
CA GLY A 47 -1.05 27.79 0.67
C GLY A 47 -1.21 27.96 2.18
N GLU A 48 -2.45 27.96 2.67
CA GLU A 48 -2.77 28.15 4.09
C GLU A 48 -2.17 27.03 4.97
N ALA A 49 -2.26 25.77 4.53
CA ALA A 49 -1.67 24.65 5.26
C ALA A 49 -0.14 24.74 5.26
N GLY A 50 0.47 25.10 4.13
CA GLY A 50 1.91 25.25 4.01
C GLY A 50 2.46 26.32 4.94
N ASP A 51 1.83 27.48 4.98
CA ASP A 51 2.26 28.59 5.84
C ASP A 51 2.05 28.27 7.33
N ASN A 52 0.94 27.61 7.68
CA ASN A 52 0.69 27.13 9.05
C ASN A 52 1.68 26.05 9.50
N LEU A 53 2.11 25.16 8.60
CA LEU A 53 3.08 24.10 8.90
C LEU A 53 4.49 24.67 9.02
N LYS A 54 4.88 25.61 8.16
CA LYS A 54 6.14 26.37 8.29
C LYS A 54 6.21 27.15 9.59
N ALA A 55 5.12 27.80 10.00
CA ALA A 55 5.04 28.51 11.28
C ALA A 55 5.22 27.57 12.49
N LYS A 56 4.93 26.27 12.33
CA LYS A 56 5.15 25.21 13.32
C LYS A 56 6.52 24.53 13.20
N GLY A 57 7.40 25.00 12.32
CA GLY A 57 8.70 24.40 12.07
C GLY A 57 8.64 23.05 11.36
N ILE A 58 7.49 22.67 10.80
CA ILE A 58 7.33 21.43 10.03
C ILE A 58 7.70 21.73 8.58
N ASN A 59 8.82 21.17 8.12
CA ASN A 59 9.21 21.27 6.73
C ASN A 59 8.41 20.26 5.88
N THR A 60 7.50 20.76 5.05
CA THR A 60 6.57 19.95 4.24
C THR A 60 7.10 19.62 2.84
N GLY A 61 8.33 20.04 2.53
CA GLY A 61 8.99 19.78 1.25
C GLY A 61 9.66 18.40 1.17
N PHE A 62 10.35 18.15 0.05
CA PHE A 62 11.12 16.92 -0.16
C PHE A 62 12.52 16.93 0.46
N ASP A 63 12.83 17.93 1.30
CA ASP A 63 14.14 18.07 1.94
C ASP A 63 14.47 16.89 2.85
N PHE A 64 13.45 16.19 3.35
CA PHE A 64 13.62 14.94 4.11
C PHE A 64 14.39 13.86 3.33
N LEU A 65 14.37 13.91 1.99
CA LEU A 65 15.12 12.96 1.16
C LEU A 65 16.62 13.17 1.23
N ASN A 66 17.09 14.38 1.55
CA ASN A 66 18.51 14.75 1.56
C ASN A 66 19.08 14.94 2.97
N VAL A 67 18.25 14.84 4.01
CA VAL A 67 18.68 14.96 5.40
C VAL A 67 18.89 13.58 6.02
N ASN A 68 19.83 13.48 6.96
CA ASN A 68 20.03 12.25 7.71
C ASN A 68 18.82 12.00 8.63
N PRO A 69 18.19 10.82 8.55
CA PRO A 69 16.96 10.56 9.28
C PRO A 69 17.16 10.19 10.76
N ASP A 70 18.40 10.09 11.24
CA ASP A 70 18.78 9.83 12.65
C ASP A 70 18.16 8.54 13.24
N PHE A 71 17.89 7.55 12.39
CA PHE A 71 17.48 6.21 12.80
C PHE A 71 18.26 5.14 12.06
N SER A 72 18.45 3.98 12.71
CA SER A 72 19.04 2.79 12.08
C SER A 72 17.97 1.84 11.58
N ILE A 73 18.23 1.20 10.44
CA ILE A 73 17.38 0.15 9.87
C ILE A 73 17.88 -1.21 10.37
N GLY A 74 16.98 -2.06 10.86
CA GLY A 74 17.35 -3.31 11.53
C GLY A 74 17.87 -4.42 10.61
N ASP A 75 17.63 -4.34 9.30
CA ASP A 75 18.03 -5.35 8.31
C ASP A 75 18.10 -4.72 6.91
N GLY A 76 18.88 -5.29 5.98
CA GLY A 76 18.91 -4.87 4.58
C GLY A 76 20.29 -4.51 4.02
N ILE A 77 20.27 -3.81 2.89
CA ILE A 77 21.48 -3.39 2.15
C ILE A 77 22.28 -2.28 2.83
N ASP A 78 21.65 -1.54 3.73
CA ASP A 78 22.23 -0.39 4.42
C ASP A 78 21.45 -0.10 5.70
N ASN A 79 22.10 -0.32 6.85
CA ASN A 79 21.46 -0.23 8.16
C ASN A 79 21.60 1.17 8.79
N ALA A 80 22.38 2.06 8.19
CA ALA A 80 22.61 3.42 8.68
C ALA A 80 22.62 4.40 7.49
N PRO A 81 21.48 4.58 6.81
CA PRO A 81 21.40 5.43 5.64
C PRO A 81 21.73 6.88 6.00
N ASP A 82 22.57 7.50 5.18
CA ASP A 82 23.02 8.88 5.33
C ASP A 82 21.93 9.92 4.99
N THR A 83 20.90 9.49 4.24
CA THR A 83 19.84 10.33 3.69
C THR A 83 18.48 9.63 3.75
N GLY A 84 17.40 10.38 3.91
CA GLY A 84 16.04 9.82 3.89
C GLY A 84 15.67 9.16 2.56
N GLY A 85 16.20 9.64 1.43
CA GLY A 85 16.04 9.01 0.13
C GLY A 85 16.68 7.62 0.07
N ARG A 86 17.88 7.47 0.64
CA ARG A 86 18.54 6.18 0.80
C ARG A 86 17.74 5.27 1.75
N ALA A 87 17.23 5.80 2.86
CA ALA A 87 16.40 5.03 3.79
C ALA A 87 15.13 4.46 3.13
N LEU A 88 14.43 5.27 2.31
CA LEU A 88 13.27 4.81 1.53
C LEU A 88 13.64 3.72 0.53
N TRP A 89 14.77 3.88 -0.16
CA TRP A 89 15.27 2.87 -1.10
C TRP A 89 15.57 1.54 -0.40
N VAL A 90 16.23 1.58 0.75
CA VAL A 90 16.50 0.39 1.58
C VAL A 90 15.18 -0.28 1.98
N GLY A 91 14.22 0.49 2.48
CA GLY A 91 12.90 -0.04 2.86
C GLY A 91 12.17 -0.71 1.70
N MET A 92 12.22 -0.11 0.50
CA MET A 92 11.65 -0.68 -0.72
C MET A 92 12.32 -2.01 -1.09
N VAL A 93 13.66 -2.05 -1.12
CA VAL A 93 14.42 -3.25 -1.45
C VAL A 93 14.13 -4.36 -0.44
N ASN A 94 14.08 -4.06 0.85
CA ASN A 94 13.78 -5.03 1.90
C ASN A 94 12.36 -5.59 1.75
N THR A 95 11.38 -4.75 1.46
CA THR A 95 10.00 -5.18 1.23
C THR A 95 9.92 -6.14 0.05
N ILE A 96 10.61 -5.84 -1.05
CA ILE A 96 10.66 -6.71 -2.23
C ILE A 96 11.33 -8.05 -1.88
N ARG A 97 12.51 -8.01 -1.24
CA ARG A 97 13.24 -9.22 -0.83
C ARG A 97 12.38 -10.12 0.05
N LEU A 98 11.76 -9.55 1.09
CA LEU A 98 10.93 -10.29 2.03
C LEU A 98 9.64 -10.80 1.37
N SER A 99 9.01 -10.00 0.51
CA SER A 99 7.79 -10.42 -0.21
C SER A 99 8.06 -11.56 -1.17
N VAL A 100 9.17 -11.53 -1.92
CA VAL A 100 9.54 -12.61 -2.84
C VAL A 100 9.78 -13.92 -2.08
N ALA A 101 10.58 -13.87 -1.00
CA ALA A 101 10.82 -15.04 -0.17
C ALA A 101 9.52 -15.56 0.48
N GLY A 102 8.69 -14.67 1.01
CA GLY A 102 7.41 -14.99 1.62
C GLY A 102 6.43 -15.63 0.63
N ILE A 103 6.31 -15.09 -0.58
CA ILE A 103 5.46 -15.64 -1.65
C ILE A 103 5.94 -17.03 -2.06
N ALA A 104 7.26 -17.22 -2.24
CA ALA A 104 7.82 -18.52 -2.60
C ALA A 104 7.49 -19.59 -1.54
N LEU A 105 7.75 -19.30 -0.26
CA LEU A 105 7.45 -20.21 0.84
C LEU A 105 5.95 -20.46 1.02
N ALA A 106 5.14 -19.41 0.96
CA ALA A 106 3.68 -19.51 1.06
C ALA A 106 3.09 -20.33 -0.09
N THR A 107 3.65 -20.22 -1.30
CA THR A 107 3.20 -21.01 -2.46
C THR A 107 3.53 -22.48 -2.26
N ILE A 108 4.76 -22.81 -1.86
CA ILE A 108 5.16 -24.20 -1.62
C ILE A 108 4.28 -24.82 -0.52
N LEU A 109 4.16 -24.16 0.63
CA LEU A 109 3.34 -24.64 1.74
C LEU A 109 1.86 -24.74 1.36
N GLY A 110 1.33 -23.70 0.70
CA GLY A 110 -0.07 -23.67 0.26
C GLY A 110 -0.41 -24.80 -0.73
N VAL A 111 0.49 -25.10 -1.66
CA VAL A 111 0.34 -26.22 -2.60
C VAL A 111 0.40 -27.56 -1.87
N LEU A 112 1.38 -27.77 -0.97
CA LEU A 112 1.49 -29.01 -0.20
C LEU A 112 0.25 -29.28 0.65
N ILE A 113 -0.25 -28.26 1.34
CA ILE A 113 -1.46 -28.36 2.17
C ILE A 113 -2.70 -28.54 1.29
N GLY A 114 -2.78 -27.84 0.16
CA GLY A 114 -3.85 -27.97 -0.82
C GLY A 114 -3.96 -29.39 -1.39
N ILE A 115 -2.83 -30.00 -1.77
CA ILE A 115 -2.78 -31.40 -2.23
C ILE A 115 -3.15 -32.35 -1.09
N SER A 116 -2.64 -32.11 0.12
CA SER A 116 -2.94 -32.93 1.31
C SER A 116 -4.45 -32.99 1.59
N ARG A 117 -5.18 -31.89 1.36
CA ARG A 117 -6.64 -31.85 1.51
C ARG A 117 -7.40 -32.74 0.53
N LEU A 118 -6.85 -32.97 -0.66
CA LEU A 118 -7.43 -33.83 -1.71
C LEU A 118 -7.01 -35.30 -1.57
N SER A 119 -6.18 -35.63 -0.58
CA SER A 119 -5.70 -36.99 -0.36
C SER A 119 -6.84 -37.96 -0.08
N SER A 120 -6.74 -39.18 -0.62
CA SER A 120 -7.66 -40.28 -0.31
C SER A 120 -7.57 -40.74 1.15
N ASN A 121 -6.48 -40.39 1.86
CA ASN A 121 -6.35 -40.65 3.28
C ASN A 121 -7.15 -39.63 4.10
N TRP A 122 -8.24 -40.10 4.71
CA TRP A 122 -9.15 -39.30 5.52
C TRP A 122 -8.45 -38.52 6.64
N ILE A 123 -7.42 -39.09 7.30
CA ILE A 123 -6.72 -38.40 8.39
C ILE A 123 -5.98 -37.18 7.84
N VAL A 124 -5.23 -37.36 6.75
CA VAL A 124 -4.44 -36.29 6.12
C VAL A 124 -5.36 -35.18 5.63
N ALA A 125 -6.45 -35.54 4.95
CA ALA A 125 -7.43 -34.58 4.46
C ALA A 125 -8.09 -33.78 5.60
N LYS A 126 -8.40 -34.43 6.72
CA LYS A 126 -9.02 -33.80 7.88
C LYS A 126 -8.07 -32.89 8.65
N VAL A 127 -6.82 -33.30 8.84
CA VAL A 127 -5.78 -32.46 9.47
C VAL A 127 -5.49 -31.22 8.62
N ALA A 128 -5.34 -31.38 7.30
CA ALA A 128 -5.14 -30.25 6.39
C ALA A 128 -6.34 -29.28 6.42
N SER A 129 -7.57 -29.82 6.46
CA SER A 129 -8.78 -28.99 6.56
C SER A 129 -8.85 -28.22 7.87
N ALA A 130 -8.53 -28.87 9.01
CA ALA A 130 -8.49 -28.22 10.32
C ALA A 130 -7.44 -27.10 10.38
N PHE A 131 -6.24 -27.32 9.80
CA PHE A 131 -5.21 -26.30 9.70
C PHE A 131 -5.69 -25.08 8.89
N ILE A 132 -6.29 -25.30 7.72
CA ILE A 132 -6.81 -24.21 6.87
C ILE A 132 -7.90 -23.43 7.59
N GLU A 133 -8.83 -24.13 8.23
CA GLU A 133 -9.93 -23.52 8.96
C GLU A 133 -9.42 -22.66 10.13
N TYR A 134 -8.45 -23.17 10.90
CA TYR A 134 -7.78 -22.42 11.96
C TYR A 134 -7.12 -21.14 11.42
N MET A 135 -6.30 -21.27 10.36
CA MET A 135 -5.57 -20.13 9.76
C MET A 135 -6.50 -19.04 9.22
N ARG A 136 -7.68 -19.41 8.72
CA ARG A 136 -8.66 -18.46 8.15
C ARG A 136 -9.60 -17.85 9.17
N ASN A 137 -9.84 -18.53 10.30
CA ASN A 137 -10.78 -18.10 11.33
C ASN A 137 -10.12 -17.24 12.41
N ILE A 138 -8.81 -17.36 12.62
CA ILE A 138 -8.10 -16.61 13.65
C ILE A 138 -7.60 -15.28 13.09
N PRO A 139 -7.85 -14.16 13.78
CA PRO A 139 -7.35 -12.86 13.35
C PRO A 139 -5.83 -12.87 13.12
N LEU A 140 -5.38 -12.26 12.03
CA LEU A 140 -3.96 -12.13 11.71
C LEU A 140 -3.18 -11.43 12.82
N LEU A 141 -3.84 -10.52 13.54
CA LEU A 141 -3.26 -9.85 14.70
C LEU A 141 -2.80 -10.82 15.80
N VAL A 142 -3.60 -11.86 16.09
CA VAL A 142 -3.24 -12.90 17.08
C VAL A 142 -2.00 -13.65 16.62
N HIS A 143 -1.92 -13.98 15.32
CA HIS A 143 -0.74 -14.64 14.75
C HIS A 143 0.51 -13.77 14.89
N ILE A 144 0.43 -12.48 14.56
CA ILE A 144 1.58 -11.56 14.72
C ILE A 144 2.01 -11.47 16.18
N PHE A 145 1.08 -11.32 17.13
CA PHE A 145 1.43 -11.26 18.54
C PHE A 145 2.07 -12.56 19.04
N LEU A 146 1.48 -13.71 18.71
CA LEU A 146 2.02 -15.01 19.10
C LEU A 146 3.44 -15.18 18.55
N LEU A 147 3.66 -14.90 17.26
CA LEU A 147 4.97 -14.98 16.64
C LEU A 147 5.97 -14.02 17.29
N PHE A 148 5.57 -12.77 17.55
CA PHE A 148 6.43 -11.79 18.21
C PHE A 148 6.89 -12.26 19.60
N PHE A 149 5.98 -12.72 20.45
CA PHE A 149 6.32 -13.17 21.80
C PHE A 149 7.09 -14.50 21.80
N THR A 150 6.67 -15.48 20.98
CA THR A 150 7.33 -16.78 20.91
C THR A 150 8.75 -16.67 20.36
N LEU A 151 8.95 -15.95 19.26
CA LEU A 151 10.28 -15.72 18.69
C LEU A 151 11.15 -14.83 19.59
N GLY A 152 10.55 -13.88 20.31
CA GLY A 152 11.26 -13.07 21.30
C GLY A 152 11.79 -13.89 22.48
N GLN A 153 11.02 -14.89 22.96
CA GLN A 153 11.44 -15.79 24.04
C GLN A 153 12.42 -16.88 23.57
N LEU A 154 12.31 -17.29 22.31
CA LEU A 154 13.31 -18.10 21.61
C LEU A 154 14.61 -17.30 21.30
N GLY A 155 14.82 -16.15 21.95
CA GLY A 155 15.75 -15.06 21.62
C GLY A 155 17.24 -15.38 21.45
N ASP A 156 17.62 -16.66 21.50
CA ASP A 156 18.94 -17.19 21.11
C ASP A 156 18.96 -17.77 19.69
N PHE A 157 17.84 -17.75 18.95
CA PHE A 157 17.82 -18.08 17.53
C PHE A 157 18.50 -16.99 16.70
N GLY A 158 19.83 -17.04 16.68
CA GLY A 158 20.67 -16.24 15.78
C GLY A 158 20.99 -14.82 16.26
N ARG A 159 20.95 -14.53 17.56
CA ARG A 159 21.59 -13.32 18.10
C ARG A 159 22.89 -13.72 18.78
N ASN A 160 24.02 -13.45 18.15
CA ASN A 160 25.32 -13.56 18.81
C ASN A 160 25.47 -12.34 19.74
N VAL A 161 24.89 -12.40 20.93
CA VAL A 161 25.13 -11.36 21.95
C VAL A 161 26.55 -11.60 22.47
N ASP A 162 27.46 -10.68 22.22
CA ASP A 162 28.81 -10.77 22.80
C ASP A 162 28.67 -10.71 24.33
N PRO A 163 29.07 -11.77 25.07
CA PRO A 163 28.89 -11.84 26.52
C PRO A 163 29.70 -10.81 27.31
N VAL A 164 30.64 -10.10 26.67
CA VAL A 164 31.50 -9.09 27.30
C VAL A 164 31.02 -7.67 27.02
N THR A 165 30.45 -7.40 25.86
CA THR A 165 30.08 -6.04 25.42
C THR A 165 28.56 -5.80 25.38
N GLY A 166 27.74 -6.86 25.38
CA GLY A 166 26.29 -6.74 25.26
C GLY A 166 25.82 -6.22 23.89
N GLU A 167 26.74 -6.06 22.93
CA GLU A 167 26.44 -5.62 21.58
C GLU A 167 25.82 -6.78 20.78
N LEU A 168 24.77 -6.46 20.01
CA LEU A 168 24.12 -7.41 19.10
C LEU A 168 25.05 -7.62 17.89
N SER A 169 25.92 -8.62 17.95
CA SER A 169 26.63 -9.07 16.75
C SER A 169 25.59 -9.61 15.77
N GLN A 170 25.60 -9.06 14.56
CA GLN A 170 24.66 -9.37 13.49
C GLN A 170 24.48 -10.88 13.38
N GLY A 171 23.22 -11.31 13.31
CA GLY A 171 22.86 -12.72 13.34
C GLY A 171 23.48 -13.53 12.20
N PRO A 172 23.39 -14.88 12.25
CA PRO A 172 24.04 -15.81 11.33
C PRO A 172 23.61 -15.67 9.85
N ILE A 173 22.72 -14.74 9.54
CA ILE A 173 22.36 -14.31 8.19
C ILE A 173 23.18 -13.05 7.88
N ASN A 174 24.51 -13.18 7.86
CA ASN A 174 25.39 -12.12 7.36
C ASN A 174 25.59 -12.27 5.85
N GLY A 175 25.28 -11.23 5.07
CA GLY A 175 25.83 -11.08 3.71
C GLY A 175 25.22 -11.93 2.58
N TRP A 176 23.95 -12.36 2.66
CA TRP A 176 23.35 -13.16 1.57
C TRP A 176 23.19 -12.44 0.22
N VAL A 177 23.49 -11.15 0.13
CA VAL A 177 23.74 -10.43 -1.13
C VAL A 177 24.36 -9.07 -0.82
N HIS A 178 25.70 -9.02 -0.82
CA HIS A 178 26.39 -7.86 -1.38
C HIS A 178 26.09 -7.78 -2.88
#